data_AF-A0A817MTB4-F1
#
_entry.id   AF-A0A817MTB4-F1
#
_cell.length_a   1.000
_cell.length_b   1.000
_cell.length_c   1.000
_cell.angle_alpha   90.00
_cell.angle_beta   90.00
_cell.angle_gamma   90.00
#
_symmetry.space_group_name_H-M   'P 1'
#
loop_
_entity.id
_entity.type
_entity.pdbx_description
1 polymer ?
#
loop_
_entity_poly.entity_id
_entity_poly.type
_entity_poly.pdbx_seq_one_letter_code
_entity_poly.pdbx_strand_id
1 'polypeptide(L)'
;DIHRIIYASSGMVIHGYLDRQPYLSIFNETFDDNTMLKGLRKLTVADDPPLPDLTTPGRTVYSKGKIICEQMATDIVKNNSKSISCARFGAVNIEDKPETTWNRTLWLSHRDLCSFINKALEAPLNMSGIYFVMSNNHRLWVDLEHTKKDLGYVLQDGDEKILSWY
;
A
#
# COMPACT_ATOMS: atom_id res chain seq x y z
N ASP A 1 8.00 14.73 24.31
CA ASP A 1 8.71 13.90 23.31
C ASP A 1 7.74 13.16 22.39
N ILE A 2 8.10 13.00 21.11
CA ILE A 2 7.32 12.24 20.13
C ILE A 2 7.82 10.79 20.13
N HIS A 3 6.96 9.82 20.49
CA HIS A 3 7.34 8.40 20.57
C HIS A 3 6.87 7.57 19.37
N ARG A 4 5.87 8.07 18.63
CA ARG A 4 5.24 7.39 17.52
C ARG A 4 5.20 8.27 16.27
N ILE A 5 5.54 7.68 15.13
CA ILE A 5 5.52 8.32 13.82
C ILE A 5 4.80 7.41 12.84
N ILE A 6 3.84 7.96 12.10
CA ILE A 6 3.29 7.33 10.90
C ILE A 6 3.90 8.05 9.72
N TYR A 7 4.80 7.38 9.01
CA TYR A 7 5.40 7.93 7.80
C TYR A 7 4.51 7.58 6.62
N ALA A 8 4.00 8.62 5.93
CA ALA A 8 3.26 8.46 4.69
C ALA A 8 4.23 8.08 3.56
N SER A 9 4.53 6.78 3.44
CA SER A 9 5.17 6.22 2.26
C SER A 9 4.14 6.10 1.12
N SER A 10 4.41 5.30 0.09
CA SER A 10 3.53 5.15 -1.06
C SER A 10 3.64 3.77 -1.69
N GLY A 11 2.53 3.28 -2.25
CA GLY A 11 2.54 2.13 -3.16
C GLY A 11 3.47 2.31 -4.37
N MET A 12 3.76 3.56 -4.77
CA MET A 12 4.65 3.90 -5.88
C MET A 12 6.05 3.26 -5.78
N VAL A 13 6.50 2.94 -4.56
CA VAL A 13 7.81 2.32 -4.31
C VAL A 13 7.98 0.94 -4.95
N ILE A 14 6.89 0.28 -5.36
CA ILE A 14 6.89 -1.03 -6.04
C ILE A 14 6.38 -0.97 -7.49
N HIS A 15 6.14 0.22 -8.05
CA HIS A 15 5.50 0.30 -9.37
C HIS A 15 6.35 -0.24 -10.53
N GLY A 16 7.66 -0.41 -10.37
CA GLY A 16 8.50 -1.08 -11.38
C GLY A 16 8.20 -2.58 -11.54
N TYR A 17 7.43 -3.20 -10.64
CA TYR A 17 6.89 -4.54 -10.87
C TYR A 17 5.81 -4.56 -11.97
N LEU A 18 5.14 -3.42 -12.20
CA LEU A 18 4.13 -3.27 -13.25
C LEU A 18 4.74 -3.29 -14.66
N ASP A 19 6.07 -3.27 -14.80
CA ASP A 19 6.75 -3.47 -16.08
C ASP A 19 6.98 -4.96 -16.40
N ARG A 20 6.50 -5.87 -15.54
CA ARG A 20 6.79 -7.31 -15.62
C ARG A 20 5.51 -8.13 -15.59
N GLN A 21 5.45 -9.20 -16.38
CA GLN A 21 4.35 -10.16 -16.27
C GLN A 21 4.41 -10.90 -14.92
N PRO A 22 3.25 -11.25 -14.33
CA PRO A 22 1.88 -10.99 -14.81
C PRO A 22 1.36 -9.55 -14.55
N TYR A 23 2.02 -8.75 -13.70
CA TYR A 23 1.53 -7.44 -13.24
C TYR A 23 1.40 -6.39 -14.35
N LEU A 24 2.21 -6.47 -15.41
CA LEU A 24 2.11 -5.60 -16.58
C LEU A 24 0.74 -5.64 -17.23
N SER A 25 0.09 -6.80 -17.22
CA SER A 25 -1.24 -6.92 -17.77
C SER A 25 -2.31 -6.25 -16.91
N ILE A 26 -2.06 -6.04 -15.60
CA ILE A 26 -2.91 -5.24 -14.72
C ILE A 26 -2.82 -3.78 -15.13
N PHE A 27 -1.60 -3.29 -15.31
CA PHE A 27 -1.35 -1.90 -15.69
C PHE A 27 -1.90 -1.56 -17.08
N ASN A 28 -1.78 -2.48 -18.03
CA ASN A 28 -2.33 -2.32 -19.38
C ASN A 28 -3.83 -2.63 -19.49
N GLU A 29 -4.49 -3.01 -18.38
CA GLU A 29 -5.90 -3.44 -18.37
C GLU A 29 -6.21 -4.59 -19.33
N THR A 30 -5.23 -5.45 -19.62
CA THR A 30 -5.37 -6.60 -20.54
C THR A 30 -5.50 -7.94 -19.81
N PHE A 31 -5.54 -7.95 -18.48
CA PHE A 31 -5.61 -9.16 -17.70
C PHE A 31 -7.06 -9.63 -17.50
N ASP A 32 -7.29 -10.94 -17.60
CA ASP A 32 -8.59 -11.54 -17.31
C ASP A 32 -8.81 -11.64 -15.80
N ASP A 33 -10.03 -11.28 -15.35
CA ASP A 33 -10.41 -11.29 -13.94
C ASP A 33 -10.31 -12.69 -13.31
N ASN A 34 -10.60 -13.77 -14.05
CA ASN A 34 -10.44 -15.12 -13.50
C ASN A 34 -8.97 -15.41 -13.19
N THR A 35 -8.07 -14.96 -14.05
CA THR A 35 -6.62 -15.09 -13.85
C THR A 35 -6.16 -14.22 -12.67
N MET A 36 -6.68 -12.99 -12.50
CA MET A 36 -6.37 -12.11 -11.35
C MET A 36 -6.72 -12.81 -10.04
N LEU A 37 -7.97 -13.27 -9.95
CA LEU A 37 -8.57 -13.69 -8.69
C LEU A 37 -8.09 -15.07 -8.24
N LYS A 38 -7.72 -15.94 -9.19
CA LYS A 38 -7.38 -17.33 -8.89
C LYS A 38 -5.88 -17.60 -8.83
N GLY A 39 -5.05 -16.79 -9.48
CA GLY A 39 -3.65 -17.18 -9.72
C GLY A 39 -2.60 -16.09 -9.51
N LEU A 40 -2.98 -14.82 -9.29
CA LEU A 40 -1.99 -13.77 -9.10
C LEU A 40 -1.35 -13.89 -7.72
N ARG A 41 -0.01 -14.10 -7.70
CA ARG A 41 0.77 -13.92 -6.48
C ARG A 41 0.72 -12.45 -6.07
N LYS A 42 0.31 -12.17 -4.84
CA LYS A 42 0.34 -10.82 -4.28
C LYS A 42 1.77 -10.48 -3.83
N LEU A 43 2.21 -9.26 -4.11
CA LEU A 43 3.51 -8.77 -3.65
C LEU A 43 3.49 -8.55 -2.14
N THR A 44 4.52 -8.97 -1.44
CA THR A 44 4.64 -8.81 0.02
C THR A 44 5.80 -7.88 0.36
N VAL A 45 5.73 -7.22 1.51
CA VAL A 45 6.85 -6.39 1.99
C VAL A 45 8.11 -7.24 2.25
N ALA A 46 7.94 -8.50 2.66
CA ALA A 46 9.04 -9.38 3.04
C ALA A 46 9.78 -9.96 1.83
N ASP A 47 9.05 -10.33 0.77
CA ASP A 47 9.61 -11.05 -0.37
C ASP A 47 9.89 -10.13 -1.57
N ASP A 48 9.22 -8.98 -1.63
CA ASP A 48 9.28 -8.06 -2.76
C ASP A 48 9.86 -6.70 -2.32
N PRO A 49 11.19 -6.51 -2.48
CA PRO A 49 11.84 -5.25 -2.13
C PRO A 49 11.32 -4.08 -2.99
N PRO A 50 11.48 -2.82 -2.56
CA PRO A 50 11.13 -1.67 -3.38
C PRO A 50 11.76 -1.74 -4.77
N LEU A 51 10.93 -1.55 -5.78
CA LEU A 51 11.30 -1.47 -7.18
C LEU A 51 10.55 -0.29 -7.80
N PRO A 52 11.14 0.92 -7.83
CA PRO A 52 10.47 2.08 -8.38
C PRO A 52 10.36 1.99 -9.90
N ASP A 53 9.30 2.56 -10.48
CA ASP A 53 9.20 2.83 -11.92
C ASP A 53 10.39 3.72 -12.35
N LEU A 54 11.11 3.30 -13.39
CA LEU A 54 12.27 4.02 -13.96
C LEU A 54 11.96 4.70 -15.30
N THR A 55 10.76 4.48 -15.85
CA THR A 55 10.33 4.99 -17.16
C THR A 55 9.77 6.40 -17.06
N THR A 56 9.22 6.77 -15.90
CA THR A 56 8.63 8.11 -15.67
C THR A 56 9.47 8.89 -14.66
N PRO A 57 10.32 9.85 -15.08
CA PRO A 57 11.29 10.52 -14.19
C PRO A 57 10.68 11.11 -12.90
N GLY A 58 9.51 11.75 -12.99
CA GLY A 58 8.82 12.31 -11.82
C GLY A 58 8.39 11.24 -10.81
N ARG A 59 7.83 10.12 -11.29
CA ARG A 59 7.46 8.96 -10.44
C ARG A 59 8.70 8.31 -9.85
N THR A 60 9.78 8.21 -10.62
CA THR A 60 11.06 7.65 -10.16
C THR A 60 11.61 8.43 -8.97
N VAL A 61 11.72 9.76 -9.08
CA VAL A 61 12.28 10.60 -8.01
C VAL A 61 11.39 10.56 -6.77
N TYR A 62 10.07 10.69 -6.95
CA TYR A 62 9.11 10.56 -5.85
C TYR A 62 9.27 9.23 -5.10
N SER A 63 9.30 8.12 -5.83
CA SER A 63 9.38 6.77 -5.27
C SER A 63 10.71 6.56 -4.54
N LYS A 64 11.84 6.99 -5.13
CA LYS A 64 13.15 6.92 -4.50
C LYS A 64 13.21 7.73 -3.20
N GLY A 65 12.58 8.91 -3.18
CA GLY A 65 12.46 9.72 -1.96
C GLY A 65 11.73 8.97 -0.84
N LYS A 66 10.63 8.29 -1.15
CA LYS A 66 9.92 7.45 -0.18
C LYS A 66 10.78 6.28 0.32
N ILE A 67 11.49 5.59 -0.57
CA ILE A 67 12.38 4.46 -0.23
C ILE A 67 13.49 4.90 0.73
N ILE A 68 14.13 6.05 0.49
CA ILE A 68 15.17 6.59 1.37
C ILE A 68 14.60 6.80 2.78
N CYS A 69 13.41 7.37 2.91
CA CYS A 69 12.77 7.56 4.21
C CYS A 69 12.35 6.24 4.88
N GLU A 70 11.90 5.23 4.13
CA GLU A 70 11.63 3.89 4.69
C GLU A 70 12.91 3.27 5.31
N GLN A 71 14.06 3.43 4.65
CA GLN A 71 15.34 2.97 5.17
C GLN A 71 15.75 3.75 6.43
N MET A 72 15.64 5.08 6.40
CA MET A 72 15.92 5.93 7.56
C MET A 72 15.04 5.56 8.77
N ALA A 73 13.75 5.31 8.54
CA ALA A 73 12.84 4.87 9.59
C ALA A 73 13.29 3.54 10.22
N THR A 74 13.69 2.58 9.38
CA THR A 74 14.22 1.29 9.83
C THR A 74 15.47 1.47 10.70
N ASP A 75 16.39 2.36 10.31
CA ASP A 75 17.61 2.63 11.06
C ASP A 75 17.34 3.38 12.37
N ILE A 76 16.36 4.30 12.39
CA ILE A 76 15.93 5.00 13.61
C ILE A 76 15.34 4.01 14.62
N VAL A 77 14.46 3.10 14.18
CA VAL A 77 13.82 2.09 15.05
C VAL A 77 14.85 1.14 15.64
N LYS A 78 15.86 0.72 14.85
CA LYS A 78 16.94 -0.16 15.35
C LYS A 78 17.79 0.48 16.44
N ASN A 79 17.96 1.80 16.41
CA ASN A 79 18.91 2.52 17.26
C ASN A 79 18.27 3.36 18.36
N ASN A 80 16.93 3.48 18.42
CA ASN A 80 16.22 4.34 19.36
C ASN A 80 14.90 3.71 19.83
N SER A 81 14.32 4.27 20.92
CA SER A 81 13.00 3.88 21.44
C SER A 81 11.82 4.50 20.67
N LYS A 82 11.89 4.61 19.34
CA LYS A 82 10.82 5.18 18.50
C LYS A 82 10.03 4.07 17.81
N SER A 83 8.72 4.24 17.74
CA SER A 83 7.80 3.41 16.96
C SER A 83 7.52 4.10 15.63
N ILE A 84 7.90 3.49 14.50
CA ILE A 84 7.66 4.06 13.16
C ILE A 84 6.92 3.07 12.28
N SER A 85 5.75 3.48 11.80
CA SER A 85 4.97 2.74 10.79
C SER A 85 5.09 3.44 9.45
N CYS A 86 5.79 2.83 8.51
CA CYS A 86 5.91 3.30 7.13
C CYS A 86 4.73 2.77 6.31
N ALA A 87 3.75 3.63 6.06
CA ALA A 87 2.53 3.27 5.37
C ALA A 87 2.67 3.50 3.86
N ARG A 88 2.77 2.42 3.08
CA ARG A 88 2.67 2.45 1.62
C ARG A 88 1.21 2.63 1.22
N PHE A 89 0.71 3.85 1.35
CA PHE A 89 -0.66 4.19 0.98
C PHE A 89 -0.91 3.99 -0.52
N GLY A 90 -2.09 3.45 -0.82
CA GLY A 90 -2.67 3.44 -2.16
C GLY A 90 -3.18 4.81 -2.60
N ALA A 91 -4.15 4.84 -3.52
CA ALA A 91 -4.73 6.07 -4.04
C ALA A 91 -5.89 6.54 -3.17
N VAL A 92 -5.72 7.73 -2.61
CA VAL A 92 -6.74 8.49 -1.90
C VAL A 92 -7.14 9.66 -2.81
N ASN A 93 -8.44 9.85 -3.04
CA ASN A 93 -8.98 10.93 -3.87
C ASN A 93 -10.14 11.63 -3.17
N ILE A 94 -10.49 12.83 -3.64
CA ILE A 94 -11.49 13.68 -2.96
C ILE A 94 -12.90 13.09 -3.07
N GLU A 95 -13.17 12.32 -4.12
CA GLU A 95 -14.44 11.66 -4.39
C GLU A 95 -14.67 10.40 -3.54
N ASP A 96 -13.64 9.93 -2.83
CA ASP A 96 -13.64 8.71 -2.01
C ASP A 96 -14.19 7.48 -2.74
N LYS A 97 -13.79 7.29 -4.00
CA LYS A 97 -14.23 6.15 -4.83
C LYS A 97 -13.22 5.81 -5.92
N PRO A 98 -13.16 4.56 -6.40
CA PRO A 98 -12.29 4.20 -7.50
C PRO A 98 -12.90 4.60 -8.85
N GLU A 99 -12.37 5.64 -9.48
CA GLU A 99 -12.93 6.19 -10.73
C GLU A 99 -12.47 5.50 -12.02
N THR A 100 -11.33 4.81 -11.98
CA THR A 100 -10.73 4.14 -13.14
C THR A 100 -10.47 2.67 -12.84
N THR A 101 -10.37 1.82 -13.86
CA THR A 101 -9.99 0.40 -13.70
C THR A 101 -8.68 0.28 -12.92
N TRP A 102 -7.70 1.14 -13.23
CA TRP A 102 -6.45 1.24 -12.49
C TRP A 102 -6.66 1.58 -11.00
N ASN A 103 -7.47 2.59 -10.68
CA ASN A 103 -7.75 2.96 -9.30
C ASN A 103 -8.41 1.82 -8.53
N ARG A 104 -9.24 0.98 -9.18
CA ARG A 104 -9.82 -0.22 -8.56
C ARG A 104 -8.77 -1.24 -8.09
N THR A 105 -7.50 -1.13 -8.48
CA THR A 105 -6.45 -2.05 -8.03
C THR A 105 -5.74 -1.57 -6.75
N LEU A 106 -5.86 -0.28 -6.41
CA LEU A 106 -5.04 0.35 -5.37
C LEU A 106 -5.74 1.46 -4.58
N TRP A 107 -7.04 1.67 -4.80
CA TRP A 107 -7.84 2.65 -4.08
C TRP A 107 -7.81 2.40 -2.56
N LEU A 108 -7.78 3.49 -1.81
CA LEU A 108 -7.83 3.51 -0.36
C LEU A 108 -8.92 4.50 0.03
N SER A 109 -9.99 4.00 0.66
CA SER A 109 -11.08 4.84 1.13
C SER A 109 -10.62 5.70 2.29
N HIS A 110 -11.26 6.85 2.50
CA HIS A 110 -11.00 7.68 3.66
C HIS A 110 -11.25 6.93 4.97
N ARG A 111 -12.28 6.07 5.00
CA ARG A 111 -12.61 5.27 6.18
C ARG A 111 -11.52 4.25 6.50
N ASP A 112 -11.00 3.56 5.49
CA ASP A 112 -9.93 2.58 5.66
C ASP A 112 -8.59 3.28 5.96
N LEU A 113 -8.31 4.44 5.36
CA LEU A 113 -7.18 5.29 5.75
C LEU A 113 -7.22 5.67 7.24
N CYS A 114 -8.36 6.16 7.72
CA CYS A 114 -8.55 6.52 9.13
C CYS A 114 -8.44 5.29 10.05
N SER A 115 -8.99 4.14 9.63
CA SER A 115 -8.86 2.86 10.33
C SER A 115 -7.39 2.49 10.52
N PHE A 116 -6.57 2.56 9.47
CA PHE A 116 -5.13 2.32 9.55
C PHE A 116 -4.44 3.31 10.50
N ILE A 117 -4.70 4.61 10.36
CA ILE A 117 -4.06 5.64 11.18
C ILE A 117 -4.36 5.39 12.67
N ASN A 118 -5.61 5.15 13.03
CA ASN A 118 -6.00 4.86 14.41
C ASN A 118 -5.30 3.61 14.93
N LYS A 119 -5.26 2.53 14.14
CA LYS A 119 -4.61 1.27 14.53
C LYS A 119 -3.10 1.42 14.71
N ALA A 120 -2.43 2.14 13.82
CA ALA A 120 -1.02 2.46 13.96
C ALA A 120 -0.76 3.33 15.21
N LEU A 121 -1.65 4.28 15.52
CA LEU A 121 -1.58 5.11 16.74
C LEU A 121 -1.83 4.32 18.03
N GLU A 122 -2.63 3.25 18.00
CA GLU A 122 -2.96 2.39 19.14
C GLU A 122 -1.97 1.24 19.37
N ALA A 123 -1.16 0.89 18.36
CA ALA A 123 -0.26 -0.26 18.42
C ALA A 123 0.72 -0.21 19.62
N PRO A 124 1.30 -1.32 20.07
CA PRO A 124 2.40 -1.29 21.03
C PRO A 124 3.63 -0.52 20.52
N LEU A 125 4.40 0.17 21.40
CA LEU A 125 5.56 0.98 20.97
C LEU A 125 6.73 0.16 20.40
N ASN A 126 6.80 -1.13 20.69
CA ASN A 126 7.76 -2.05 20.08
C ASN A 126 7.34 -2.50 18.68
N MET A 127 6.15 -2.10 18.20
CA MET A 127 5.68 -2.39 16.86
C MET A 127 6.10 -1.27 15.90
N SER A 128 6.78 -1.66 14.83
CA SER A 128 7.27 -0.81 13.75
C SER A 128 7.42 -1.67 12.51
N GLY A 129 7.28 -1.06 11.33
CA GLY A 129 7.33 -1.83 10.09
C GLY A 129 6.95 -1.02 8.88
N ILE A 130 6.94 -1.71 7.74
CA ILE A 130 6.48 -1.18 6.46
C ILE A 130 5.22 -1.94 6.09
N TYR A 131 4.16 -1.21 5.73
CA TYR A 131 2.83 -1.77 5.58
C TYR A 131 2.21 -1.31 4.27
N PHE A 132 1.62 -2.23 3.50
CA PHE A 132 0.71 -1.85 2.42
C PHE A 132 -0.63 -1.46 3.00
N VAL A 133 -1.17 -0.33 2.52
CA VAL A 133 -2.44 0.23 3.03
C VAL A 133 -3.32 0.62 1.86
N MET A 134 -4.33 -0.21 1.61
CA MET A 134 -5.36 -0.06 0.58
C MET A 134 -6.69 -0.55 1.16
N SER A 135 -7.80 -0.25 0.48
CA SER A 135 -9.10 -0.88 0.76
C SER A 135 -9.10 -2.35 0.30
N ASN A 136 -10.14 -3.12 0.65
CA ASN A 136 -10.33 -4.50 0.19
C ASN A 136 -10.77 -4.56 -1.28
N ASN A 137 -9.93 -4.05 -2.18
CA ASN A 137 -10.26 -4.02 -3.59
C ASN A 137 -10.16 -5.41 -4.21
N HIS A 138 -11.05 -5.69 -5.14
CA HIS A 138 -11.18 -6.95 -5.84
C HIS A 138 -9.92 -7.30 -6.64
N ARG A 139 -9.24 -6.29 -7.22
CA ARG A 139 -8.05 -6.46 -8.06
C ARG A 139 -6.73 -6.09 -7.35
N LEU A 140 -6.65 -6.28 -6.03
CA LEU A 140 -5.41 -6.07 -5.28
C LEU A 140 -4.30 -6.98 -5.77
N TRP A 141 -3.14 -6.39 -6.05
CA TRP A 141 -1.91 -7.08 -6.47
C TRP A 141 -0.81 -7.07 -5.39
N VAL A 142 -1.13 -6.49 -4.23
CA VAL A 142 -0.29 -6.49 -3.03
C VAL A 142 -0.99 -7.22 -1.89
N ASP A 143 -0.20 -7.78 -0.99
CA ASP A 143 -0.69 -8.45 0.22
C ASP A 143 -0.94 -7.45 1.33
N LEU A 144 -2.12 -7.52 1.95
CA LEU A 144 -2.51 -6.68 3.08
C LEU A 144 -2.51 -7.45 4.42
N GLU A 145 -2.22 -8.75 4.40
CA GLU A 145 -2.30 -9.61 5.59
C GLU A 145 -1.24 -9.27 6.63
N HIS A 146 -0.06 -8.81 6.22
CA HIS A 146 0.94 -8.30 7.17
C HIS A 146 0.39 -7.12 7.98
N THR A 147 -0.23 -6.14 7.32
CA THR A 147 -0.81 -4.97 7.98
C THR A 147 -1.97 -5.35 8.91
N LYS A 148 -2.80 -6.32 8.52
CA LYS A 148 -3.87 -6.85 9.36
C LYS A 148 -3.35 -7.55 10.61
N LYS A 149 -2.35 -8.43 10.45
CA LYS A 149 -1.80 -9.24 11.54
C LYS A 149 -1.06 -8.40 12.57
N ASP A 150 -0.24 -7.46 12.12
CA ASP A 150 0.55 -6.63 13.01
C ASP A 150 -0.34 -5.60 13.71
N LEU A 151 -1.06 -4.79 12.92
CA LEU A 151 -1.74 -3.59 13.45
C LEU A 151 -3.22 -3.81 13.75
N GLY A 152 -3.80 -4.97 13.41
CA GLY A 152 -5.25 -5.17 13.51
C GLY A 152 -6.02 -4.29 12.51
N TYR A 153 -5.42 -3.98 11.36
CA TYR A 153 -6.03 -3.14 10.34
C TYR A 153 -7.34 -3.75 9.80
N VAL A 154 -8.42 -2.98 9.87
CA VAL A 154 -9.75 -3.42 9.44
C VAL A 154 -10.09 -2.78 8.10
N LEU A 155 -10.28 -3.63 7.08
CA LEU A 155 -10.76 -3.24 5.75
C LEU A 155 -12.29 -3.23 5.75
N GLN A 156 -12.88 -2.05 5.58
CA GLN A 156 -14.32 -1.85 5.64
C GLN A 156 -14.91 -1.54 4.26
N ASP A 157 -14.10 -1.04 3.33
CA ASP A 157 -14.47 -0.72 1.97
C ASP A 157 -13.75 -1.61 0.95
N GLY A 158 -14.29 -1.61 -0.26
CA GLY A 158 -13.73 -2.27 -1.43
C GLY A 158 -14.39 -1.69 -2.68
N ASP A 159 -13.69 -1.72 -3.80
CA ASP A 159 -14.14 -1.13 -5.06
C ASP A 159 -15.50 -1.67 -5.53
N GLU A 160 -15.73 -2.98 -5.44
CA GLU A 160 -17.01 -3.59 -5.80
C GLU A 160 -18.15 -3.16 -4.88
N LYS A 161 -17.85 -3.01 -3.59
CA LYS A 161 -18.84 -2.58 -2.60
C LYS A 161 -19.30 -1.16 -2.86
N ILE A 162 -18.46 -0.26 -3.37
CA ILE A 162 -18.87 1.12 -3.70
C ILE A 162 -19.63 1.17 -5.04
N LEU A 163 -19.19 0.41 -6.04
CA LEU A 163 -19.83 0.42 -7.36
C LEU A 163 -21.20 -0.26 -7.38
N SER A 164 -21.52 -1.14 -6.43
CA SER A 164 -22.84 -1.79 -6.33
C SER A 164 -23.96 -0.90 -5.79
N TRP A 165 -23.66 0.33 -5.34
CA TRP A 165 -24.67 1.32 -4.92
C TRP A 165 -25.14 2.24 -6.05
N TYR A 166 -24.64 2.03 -7.27
CA TYR A 166 -24.99 2.75 -8.48
C TYR A 166 -25.56 1.80 -9.54
#